data_AF-A0AAD2HR91-F1
#
_entry.id   AF-A0AAD2HR91-F1
#
_cell.length_a   1.000
_cell.length_b   1.000
_cell.length_c   1.000
_cell.angle_alpha   90.00
_cell.angle_beta   90.00
_cell.angle_gamma   90.00
#
_symmetry.space_group_name_H-M   'P 1'
#
loop_
_entity.id
_entity.type
_entity.pdbx_description
1 polymer ?
#
loop_
_entity_poly.entity_id
_entity_poly.type
_entity_poly.pdbx_seq_one_letter_code
_entity_poly.pdbx_strand_id
1 'polypeptide(L)'
;MKTSLALIAILPAAVFGWDTFVVPHTAGADDMPAFSALVAKHPTNATILFAQGTTYNIFTSVKFPKLTNVEIAIEGNLTYPTSIAAVQKVVSSSAYGGSWFTFTGGSNVTLRGSTDPNWGWIDSHGQQWWDANQQTSRPHGIAFSKITNGVIKNMKLWMPIGWNFATSGVNNVHIFNNTIIARSSTSSFPFNTDGFSAGGSNILLEKNHIVNGDDCLTVTSGATNITWRNSYCEGGHGLSIGSLGKGGAKAQVDNVYIENTVMVNSLYAARFKSWTGGNGLARNITWKNITFQNVPFPIYVTQNYWDQGSGSRPNGTSVTNTHIQDFLFDGFSGTIQDTPGYIEGSCVTNPCWYAVTNATGREVIDFDLYPGTATNVLTKSISAKTVTGRPVAVMCDPSTITNDPGFKCLDGTFTPDQAGA
;
A
#
# COMPACT_ATOMS: atom_id res chain seq x y z
N MET A 1 4.98 -71.97 5.47
CA MET A 1 4.63 -70.68 4.84
C MET A 1 3.51 -70.04 5.64
N LYS A 2 3.80 -68.98 6.39
CA LYS A 2 2.78 -68.15 7.06
C LYS A 2 2.59 -66.90 6.21
N THR A 3 1.48 -66.82 5.48
CA THR A 3 1.05 -65.63 4.76
C THR A 3 0.25 -64.76 5.72
N SER A 4 0.88 -63.69 6.23
CA SER A 4 0.16 -62.61 6.91
C SER A 4 -0.58 -61.78 5.86
N LEU A 5 -1.91 -61.82 5.87
CA LEU A 5 -2.74 -60.83 5.19
C LEU A 5 -2.76 -59.55 6.05
N ALA A 6 -2.09 -58.49 5.58
CA ALA A 6 -2.25 -57.16 6.13
C ALA A 6 -3.58 -56.57 5.63
N LEU A 7 -4.54 -56.37 6.53
CA LEU A 7 -5.78 -55.64 6.25
C LEU A 7 -5.42 -54.15 6.17
N ILE A 8 -5.38 -53.60 4.95
CA ILE A 8 -5.28 -52.15 4.74
C ILE A 8 -6.66 -51.56 5.03
N ALA A 9 -6.82 -50.98 6.22
CA ALA A 9 -7.99 -50.17 6.55
C ALA A 9 -7.92 -48.86 5.75
N ILE A 10 -8.71 -48.77 4.70
CA ILE A 10 -8.97 -47.51 3.99
C ILE A 10 -9.86 -46.68 4.90
N LEU A 11 -9.27 -45.73 5.63
CA LEU A 11 -10.02 -44.69 6.33
C LEU A 11 -10.74 -43.83 5.29
N PRO A 12 -12.07 -43.64 5.38
CA PRO A 12 -12.78 -42.77 4.46
C PRO A 12 -12.27 -41.34 4.67
N ALA A 13 -11.77 -40.70 3.61
CA ALA A 13 -11.48 -39.28 3.63
C ALA A 13 -12.80 -38.55 3.93
N ALA A 14 -12.86 -37.85 5.06
CA ALA A 14 -13.98 -36.99 5.39
C ALA A 14 -14.04 -35.88 4.32
N VAL A 15 -15.03 -35.97 3.43
CA VAL A 15 -15.39 -34.86 2.54
C VAL A 15 -16.03 -33.81 3.44
N PHE A 16 -15.25 -32.82 3.89
CA PHE A 16 -15.81 -31.68 4.59
C PHE A 16 -16.72 -30.93 3.60
N GLY A 17 -18.02 -30.84 3.90
CA GLY A 17 -18.98 -30.10 3.08
C GLY A 17 -18.57 -28.63 2.98
N TRP A 18 -18.58 -28.09 1.76
CA TRP A 18 -18.38 -26.68 1.48
C TRP A 18 -19.72 -26.05 1.13
N ASP A 19 -20.22 -25.18 2.00
CA ASP A 19 -21.53 -24.55 1.83
C ASP A 19 -21.40 -23.08 1.41
N THR A 20 -22.35 -22.59 0.61
CA THR A 20 -22.43 -21.17 0.24
C THR A 20 -23.64 -20.53 0.91
N PHE A 21 -23.42 -19.43 1.61
CA PHE A 21 -24.45 -18.69 2.32
C PHE A 21 -24.56 -17.27 1.75
N VAL A 22 -25.72 -16.93 1.20
CA VAL A 22 -25.98 -15.60 0.65
C VAL A 22 -26.31 -14.62 1.78
N VAL A 23 -25.66 -13.46 1.76
CA VAL A 23 -25.96 -12.37 2.69
C VAL A 23 -27.39 -11.88 2.43
N PRO A 24 -28.26 -11.83 3.44
CA PRO A 24 -29.59 -11.23 3.31
C PRO A 24 -29.48 -9.75 3.00
N HIS A 25 -30.35 -9.25 2.12
CA HIS A 25 -30.46 -7.83 1.81
C HIS A 25 -31.86 -7.31 2.16
N THR A 26 -31.92 -6.14 2.78
CA THR A 26 -33.18 -5.39 2.95
C THR A 26 -33.00 -3.96 2.45
N ALA A 27 -33.84 -3.54 1.50
CA ALA A 27 -33.76 -2.21 0.91
C ALA A 27 -33.81 -1.11 1.98
N GLY A 28 -32.82 -0.20 1.94
CA GLY A 28 -32.69 0.92 2.87
C GLY A 28 -32.24 0.57 4.31
N ALA A 29 -32.07 -0.71 4.64
CA ALA A 29 -31.56 -1.16 5.93
C ALA A 29 -30.06 -1.50 5.85
N ASP A 30 -29.38 -1.47 6.99
CA ASP A 30 -28.00 -1.94 7.12
C ASP A 30 -27.94 -3.47 7.05
N ASP A 31 -27.16 -4.02 6.13
CA ASP A 31 -27.04 -5.47 5.92
C ASP A 31 -25.94 -6.11 6.81
N MET A 32 -25.12 -5.29 7.47
CA MET A 32 -23.97 -5.74 8.26
C MET A 32 -24.30 -6.55 9.51
N PRO A 33 -25.40 -6.29 10.25
CA PRO A 33 -25.82 -7.17 11.32
C PRO A 33 -26.13 -8.60 10.85
N ALA A 34 -26.84 -8.74 9.72
CA ALA A 34 -27.17 -10.05 9.15
C ALA A 34 -25.93 -10.77 8.63
N PHE A 35 -25.05 -10.06 7.91
CA PHE A 35 -23.76 -10.57 7.47
C PHE A 35 -22.89 -11.04 8.65
N SER A 36 -22.75 -10.22 9.70
CA SER A 36 -21.95 -10.56 10.88
C SER A 36 -22.47 -11.82 11.58
N ALA A 37 -23.79 -11.96 11.71
CA ALA A 37 -24.41 -13.15 12.28
C ALA A 37 -24.17 -14.39 11.41
N LEU A 38 -24.18 -14.25 10.08
CA LEU A 38 -23.93 -15.33 9.13
C LEU A 38 -22.48 -15.83 9.22
N VAL A 39 -21.51 -14.91 9.20
CA VAL A 39 -20.08 -15.22 9.35
C VAL A 39 -19.82 -15.91 10.70
N ALA A 40 -20.44 -15.43 11.79
CA ALA A 40 -20.27 -16.03 13.11
C ALA A 40 -20.81 -17.47 13.21
N LYS A 41 -21.87 -17.80 12.45
CA LYS A 41 -22.43 -19.16 12.37
C LYS A 41 -21.62 -20.09 11.49
N HIS A 42 -20.90 -19.55 10.50
CA HIS A 42 -20.16 -20.32 9.51
C HIS A 42 -18.68 -19.89 9.43
N PRO A 43 -17.91 -20.01 10.53
CA PRO A 43 -16.51 -19.58 10.56
C PRO A 43 -15.54 -20.57 9.89
N THR A 44 -16.05 -21.68 9.35
CA THR A 44 -15.25 -22.75 8.74
C THR A 44 -15.90 -23.38 7.52
N ASN A 45 -15.10 -23.71 6.50
CA ASN A 45 -15.52 -24.46 5.29
C ASN A 45 -16.74 -23.86 4.59
N ALA A 46 -16.71 -22.55 4.34
CA ALA A 46 -17.88 -21.84 3.82
C ALA A 46 -17.50 -20.73 2.85
N THR A 47 -18.40 -20.45 1.91
CA THR A 47 -18.45 -19.18 1.18
C THR A 47 -19.56 -18.32 1.77
N ILE A 48 -19.24 -17.08 2.15
CA ILE A 48 -20.23 -16.04 2.48
C ILE A 48 -20.32 -15.10 1.28
N LEU A 49 -21.48 -15.06 0.63
CA LEU A 49 -21.68 -14.45 -0.68
C LEU A 49 -22.56 -13.21 -0.61
N PHE A 50 -22.01 -12.05 -0.95
CA PHE A 50 -22.79 -10.92 -1.42
C PHE A 50 -23.12 -11.18 -2.88
N ALA A 51 -24.39 -11.48 -3.19
CA ALA A 51 -24.79 -11.95 -4.50
C ALA A 51 -24.84 -10.82 -5.55
N GLN A 52 -24.43 -11.15 -6.77
CA GLN A 52 -24.61 -10.29 -7.94
C GLN A 52 -26.09 -9.93 -8.12
N GLY A 53 -26.38 -8.74 -8.65
CA GLY A 53 -27.75 -8.24 -8.78
C GLY A 53 -28.23 -7.42 -7.59
N THR A 54 -27.44 -7.37 -6.51
CA THR A 54 -27.79 -6.66 -5.27
C THR A 54 -26.73 -5.62 -4.91
N THR A 55 -27.19 -4.44 -4.46
CA THR A 55 -26.34 -3.44 -3.80
C THR A 55 -26.62 -3.51 -2.30
N TYR A 56 -25.65 -3.98 -1.53
CA TYR A 56 -25.75 -4.15 -0.08
C TYR A 56 -25.31 -2.88 0.64
N ASN A 57 -26.06 -2.51 1.68
CA ASN A 57 -25.76 -1.36 2.51
C ASN A 57 -24.82 -1.76 3.63
N ILE A 58 -23.59 -1.25 3.60
CA ILE A 58 -22.55 -1.54 4.60
C ILE A 58 -22.46 -0.41 5.62
N PHE A 59 -23.55 -0.15 6.35
CA PHE A 59 -23.67 1.07 7.17
C PHE A 59 -23.01 0.97 8.55
N THR A 60 -22.58 -0.22 8.98
CA THR A 60 -21.77 -0.41 10.18
C THR A 60 -20.51 -1.24 9.88
N SER A 61 -19.50 -1.13 10.75
CA SER A 61 -18.26 -1.90 10.61
C SER A 61 -18.40 -3.34 11.09
N VAL A 62 -17.63 -4.25 10.52
CA VAL A 62 -17.63 -5.69 10.85
C VAL A 62 -16.28 -6.10 11.41
N LYS A 63 -16.31 -6.79 12.54
CA LYS A 63 -15.15 -7.49 13.12
C LYS A 63 -15.34 -8.99 12.97
N PHE A 64 -14.52 -9.64 12.16
CA PHE A 64 -14.63 -11.06 11.88
C PHE A 64 -14.11 -11.89 13.05
N PRO A 65 -14.73 -13.05 13.35
CA PRO A 65 -14.13 -14.07 14.19
C PRO A 65 -12.88 -14.66 13.49
N LYS A 66 -12.19 -15.58 14.16
CA LYS A 66 -11.16 -16.37 13.47
C LYS A 66 -11.83 -17.26 12.43
N LEU A 67 -11.36 -17.20 11.19
CA LEU A 67 -11.90 -17.98 10.08
C LEU A 67 -10.94 -19.12 9.70
N THR A 68 -11.47 -20.27 9.31
CA THR A 68 -10.64 -21.38 8.78
C THR A 68 -11.25 -21.93 7.51
N ASN A 69 -10.55 -21.82 6.38
CA ASN A 69 -11.04 -22.31 5.09
C ASN A 69 -12.38 -21.63 4.70
N VAL A 70 -12.38 -20.29 4.68
CA VAL A 70 -13.57 -19.46 4.38
C VAL A 70 -13.28 -18.51 3.24
N GLU A 71 -14.24 -18.37 2.33
CA GLU A 71 -14.27 -17.32 1.31
C GLU A 71 -15.34 -16.27 1.64
N ILE A 72 -14.97 -14.99 1.66
CA ILE A 72 -15.90 -13.86 1.61
C ILE A 72 -15.93 -13.37 0.16
N ALA A 73 -17.03 -13.64 -0.53
CA ALA A 73 -17.22 -13.34 -1.95
C ALA A 73 -18.13 -12.12 -2.14
N ILE A 74 -17.62 -11.10 -2.81
CA ILE A 74 -18.31 -9.84 -3.12
C ILE A 74 -18.63 -9.82 -4.62
N GLU A 75 -19.74 -10.47 -4.99
CA GLU A 75 -20.29 -10.46 -6.35
C GLU A 75 -21.34 -9.36 -6.52
N GLY A 76 -22.00 -8.93 -5.45
CA GLY A 76 -22.85 -7.75 -5.41
C GLY A 76 -22.05 -6.47 -5.18
N ASN A 77 -22.67 -5.31 -5.34
CA ASN A 77 -22.05 -4.04 -4.96
C ASN A 77 -22.24 -3.80 -3.45
N LEU A 78 -21.31 -3.10 -2.81
CA LEU A 78 -21.40 -2.64 -1.44
C LEU A 78 -21.40 -1.11 -1.43
N THR A 79 -22.28 -0.49 -0.65
CA THR A 79 -22.33 0.98 -0.50
C THR A 79 -22.17 1.40 0.95
N TYR A 80 -21.24 2.32 1.19
CA TYR A 80 -21.12 3.02 2.47
C TYR A 80 -22.34 3.93 2.71
N PRO A 81 -22.52 4.45 3.95
CA PRO A 81 -23.38 5.60 4.17
C PRO A 81 -22.95 6.77 3.29
N THR A 82 -23.92 7.46 2.69
CA THR A 82 -23.66 8.57 1.74
C THR A 82 -23.36 9.91 2.42
N SER A 83 -23.35 9.98 3.75
CA SER A 83 -23.12 11.20 4.52
C SER A 83 -21.84 11.11 5.33
N ILE A 84 -20.99 12.16 5.28
CA ILE A 84 -19.82 12.32 6.15
C ILE A 84 -20.19 12.04 7.61
N ALA A 85 -21.24 12.68 8.12
CA ALA A 85 -21.63 12.57 9.53
C ALA A 85 -22.04 11.13 9.91
N ALA A 86 -22.71 10.41 9.00
CA ALA A 86 -23.08 9.02 9.24
C ALA A 86 -21.85 8.10 9.35
N VAL A 87 -20.88 8.28 8.45
CA VAL A 87 -19.61 7.54 8.51
C VAL A 87 -18.80 7.91 9.76
N GLN A 88 -18.69 9.19 10.10
CA GLN A 88 -17.97 9.64 11.31
C GLN A 88 -18.59 9.10 12.60
N LYS A 89 -19.93 8.96 12.64
CA LYS A 89 -20.63 8.31 13.75
C LYS A 89 -20.23 6.85 13.90
N VAL A 90 -20.02 6.12 12.80
CA VAL A 90 -19.50 4.75 12.83
C VAL A 90 -18.06 4.76 13.32
N VAL A 91 -17.18 5.59 12.74
CA VAL A 91 -15.74 5.65 13.10
C VAL A 91 -15.52 6.01 14.57
N SER A 92 -16.41 6.84 15.13
CA SER A 92 -16.35 7.27 16.54
C SER A 92 -17.02 6.29 17.50
N SER A 93 -17.65 5.23 16.99
CA SER A 93 -18.28 4.18 17.80
C SER A 93 -17.22 3.31 18.47
N SER A 94 -17.48 2.87 19.70
CA SER A 94 -16.65 1.88 20.39
C SER A 94 -16.62 0.51 19.70
N ALA A 95 -17.59 0.24 18.82
CA ALA A 95 -17.64 -0.97 18.01
C ALA A 95 -16.69 -0.92 16.79
N TYR A 96 -16.18 0.28 16.42
CA TYR A 96 -15.31 0.44 15.27
C TYR A 96 -13.93 -0.19 15.54
N GLY A 97 -13.66 -1.31 14.87
CA GLY A 97 -12.45 -2.11 15.04
C GLY A 97 -11.19 -1.50 14.42
N GLY A 98 -11.16 -0.20 14.18
CA GLY A 98 -10.10 0.52 13.45
C GLY A 98 -10.24 0.49 11.93
N SER A 99 -11.05 -0.41 11.38
CA SER A 99 -11.35 -0.52 9.94
C SER A 99 -12.81 -0.94 9.74
N TRP A 100 -13.34 -0.71 8.54
CA TRP A 100 -14.71 -1.08 8.18
C TRP A 100 -14.90 -2.60 8.15
N PHE A 101 -13.90 -3.31 7.65
CA PHE A 101 -13.79 -4.77 7.73
C PHE A 101 -12.51 -5.16 8.46
N THR A 102 -12.64 -5.74 9.66
CA THR A 102 -11.50 -6.10 10.51
C THR A 102 -11.40 -7.63 10.67
N PHE A 103 -10.50 -8.25 9.91
CA PHE A 103 -10.12 -9.66 10.10
C PHE A 103 -9.16 -9.77 11.29
N THR A 104 -9.45 -10.68 12.20
CA THR A 104 -8.70 -10.80 13.48
C THR A 104 -7.77 -12.02 13.53
N GLY A 105 -7.84 -12.88 12.51
CA GLY A 105 -6.93 -14.00 12.29
C GLY A 105 -7.63 -15.20 11.64
N GLY A 106 -6.86 -16.24 11.33
CA GLY A 106 -7.41 -17.39 10.61
C GLY A 106 -6.39 -18.10 9.73
N SER A 107 -6.85 -19.16 9.07
CA SER A 107 -6.06 -19.95 8.12
C SER A 107 -6.88 -20.24 6.86
N ASN A 108 -6.28 -20.17 5.67
CA ASN A 108 -6.96 -20.42 4.39
C ASN A 108 -8.18 -19.49 4.22
N VAL A 109 -7.96 -18.18 4.28
CA VAL A 109 -9.04 -17.18 4.18
C VAL A 109 -8.93 -16.43 2.86
N THR A 110 -10.01 -16.42 2.09
CA THR A 110 -10.09 -15.71 0.82
C THR A 110 -11.05 -14.54 0.92
N LEU A 111 -10.60 -13.34 0.56
CA LEU A 111 -11.45 -12.20 0.25
C LEU A 111 -11.44 -12.00 -1.26
N ARG A 112 -12.61 -12.09 -1.90
CA ARG A 112 -12.71 -12.12 -3.35
C ARG A 112 -13.79 -11.18 -3.85
N GLY A 113 -13.47 -10.33 -4.81
CA GLY A 113 -14.46 -9.55 -5.56
C GLY A 113 -14.86 -10.21 -6.88
N SER A 114 -15.76 -9.54 -7.61
CA SER A 114 -16.24 -9.99 -8.91
C SER A 114 -15.27 -9.69 -10.05
N THR A 115 -15.29 -10.55 -11.08
CA THR A 115 -14.62 -10.28 -12.36
C THR A 115 -15.51 -9.55 -13.36
N ASP A 116 -16.81 -9.46 -13.10
CA ASP A 116 -17.75 -8.70 -13.94
C ASP A 116 -17.47 -7.19 -13.75
N PRO A 117 -17.26 -6.40 -14.82
CA PRO A 117 -16.95 -4.98 -14.69
C PRO A 117 -18.05 -4.17 -14.00
N ASN A 118 -19.31 -4.60 -14.01
CA ASN A 118 -20.46 -3.86 -13.48
C ASN A 118 -20.77 -4.18 -11.99
N TRP A 119 -20.11 -5.19 -11.42
CA TRP A 119 -20.50 -5.77 -10.13
C TRP A 119 -19.31 -6.00 -9.19
N GLY A 120 -19.54 -6.16 -7.89
CA GLY A 120 -18.44 -6.34 -6.94
C GLY A 120 -17.70 -5.05 -6.56
N TRP A 121 -18.29 -3.88 -6.82
CA TRP A 121 -17.74 -2.59 -6.41
C TRP A 121 -18.08 -2.27 -4.96
N ILE A 122 -17.10 -1.78 -4.22
CA ILE A 122 -17.29 -1.13 -2.92
C ILE A 122 -17.24 0.39 -3.13
N ASP A 123 -18.39 1.05 -3.10
CA ASP A 123 -18.50 2.50 -3.23
C ASP A 123 -18.50 3.15 -1.85
N SER A 124 -17.46 3.95 -1.58
CA SER A 124 -17.32 4.66 -0.29
C SER A 124 -17.83 6.11 -0.31
N HIS A 125 -18.27 6.64 -1.46
CA HIS A 125 -18.75 8.02 -1.61
C HIS A 125 -17.73 9.10 -1.21
N GLY A 126 -16.45 8.90 -1.52
CA GLY A 126 -15.31 9.74 -1.09
C GLY A 126 -15.32 11.17 -1.63
N GLN A 127 -15.97 11.47 -2.76
CA GLN A 127 -15.95 12.79 -3.38
C GLN A 127 -16.31 13.93 -2.41
N GLN A 128 -17.38 13.75 -1.63
CA GLN A 128 -17.84 14.77 -0.66
C GLN A 128 -16.79 15.07 0.42
N TRP A 129 -15.94 14.10 0.76
CA TRP A 129 -14.89 14.27 1.75
C TRP A 129 -13.74 15.08 1.19
N TRP A 130 -13.37 14.81 -0.06
CA TRP A 130 -12.31 15.52 -0.75
C TRP A 130 -12.71 16.98 -1.02
N ASP A 131 -13.94 17.20 -1.50
CA ASP A 131 -14.47 18.55 -1.75
C ASP A 131 -14.58 19.39 -0.47
N ALA A 132 -14.94 18.77 0.65
CA ALA A 132 -14.98 19.42 1.95
C ALA A 132 -13.59 19.54 2.63
N ASN A 133 -12.54 18.97 2.03
CA ASN A 133 -11.23 18.75 2.66
C ASN A 133 -11.35 18.17 4.09
N GLN A 134 -12.30 17.25 4.28
CA GLN A 134 -12.57 16.65 5.58
C GLN A 134 -11.58 15.52 5.84
N GLN A 135 -10.63 15.75 6.75
CA GLN A 135 -9.58 14.78 7.06
C GLN A 135 -9.77 14.05 8.41
N THR A 136 -10.75 14.46 9.21
CA THR A 136 -11.00 13.91 10.55
C THR A 136 -11.95 12.72 10.54
N SER A 137 -11.66 11.72 11.38
CA SER A 137 -12.51 10.53 11.58
C SER A 137 -12.88 9.82 10.28
N ARG A 138 -11.92 9.69 9.36
CA ARG A 138 -12.06 8.91 8.13
C ARG A 138 -11.91 7.41 8.40
N PRO A 139 -12.70 6.56 7.74
CA PRO A 139 -12.58 5.12 7.89
C PRO A 139 -11.31 4.60 7.20
N HIS A 140 -10.77 3.52 7.74
CA HIS A 140 -9.90 2.61 7.00
C HIS A 140 -10.79 1.51 6.42
N GLY A 141 -10.52 1.05 5.20
CA GLY A 141 -11.32 0.04 4.52
C GLY A 141 -11.20 -1.33 5.17
N ILE A 142 -10.18 -2.09 4.79
CA ILE A 142 -10.05 -3.52 5.08
C ILE A 142 -8.72 -3.79 5.81
N ALA A 143 -8.81 -4.25 7.05
CA ALA A 143 -7.67 -4.77 7.81
C ALA A 143 -7.66 -6.30 7.76
N PHE A 144 -6.74 -6.87 6.97
CA PHE A 144 -6.54 -8.31 6.80
C PHE A 144 -5.41 -8.80 7.70
N SER A 145 -5.72 -9.06 8.97
CA SER A 145 -4.70 -9.29 10.01
C SER A 145 -4.62 -10.74 10.51
N LYS A 146 -3.41 -11.20 10.82
CA LYS A 146 -3.11 -12.49 11.48
C LYS A 146 -3.64 -13.71 10.73
N ILE A 147 -3.66 -13.62 9.40
CA ILE A 147 -4.08 -14.70 8.50
C ILE A 147 -2.85 -15.47 8.02
N THR A 148 -2.92 -16.80 8.07
CA THR A 148 -1.98 -17.70 7.39
C THR A 148 -2.65 -18.26 6.13
N ASN A 149 -1.94 -18.31 5.00
CA ASN A 149 -2.49 -18.78 3.72
C ASN A 149 -3.71 -17.94 3.30
N GLY A 150 -3.51 -16.64 3.09
CA GLY A 150 -4.56 -15.71 2.71
C GLY A 150 -4.60 -15.40 1.22
N VAL A 151 -5.78 -15.06 0.70
CA VAL A 151 -5.94 -14.54 -0.67
C VAL A 151 -6.80 -13.28 -0.65
N ILE A 152 -6.36 -12.23 -1.34
CA ILE A 152 -7.19 -11.06 -1.67
C ILE A 152 -7.18 -10.89 -3.18
N LYS A 153 -8.31 -11.07 -3.87
CA LYS A 153 -8.32 -11.01 -5.33
C LYS A 153 -9.55 -10.37 -5.94
N ASN A 154 -9.38 -9.75 -7.10
CA ASN A 154 -10.46 -9.17 -7.91
C ASN A 154 -11.31 -8.13 -7.14
N MET A 155 -10.76 -7.51 -6.10
CA MET A 155 -11.46 -6.48 -5.34
C MET A 155 -11.55 -5.20 -6.16
N LYS A 156 -12.67 -4.48 -6.06
CA LYS A 156 -12.88 -3.21 -6.77
C LYS A 156 -13.41 -2.15 -5.82
N LEU A 157 -12.64 -1.11 -5.59
CA LEU A 157 -12.99 -0.01 -4.68
C LEU A 157 -13.18 1.27 -5.49
N TRP A 158 -14.32 1.92 -5.28
CA TRP A 158 -14.72 3.15 -5.95
C TRP A 158 -14.79 4.29 -4.94
N MET A 159 -14.16 5.41 -5.29
CA MET A 159 -14.10 6.64 -4.49
C MET A 159 -13.86 6.38 -2.99
N PRO A 160 -12.78 5.69 -2.61
CA PRO A 160 -12.49 5.41 -1.20
C PRO A 160 -12.29 6.71 -0.40
N ILE A 161 -12.80 6.76 0.82
CA ILE A 161 -12.66 7.97 1.68
C ILE A 161 -11.21 8.17 2.15
N GLY A 162 -10.47 7.07 2.35
CA GLY A 162 -9.10 7.05 2.87
C GLY A 162 -8.44 5.70 2.58
N TRP A 163 -7.64 5.20 3.52
CA TRP A 163 -6.86 3.95 3.39
C TRP A 163 -7.71 2.75 2.98
N ASN A 164 -7.23 1.97 2.01
CA ASN A 164 -8.00 0.87 1.42
C ASN A 164 -7.72 -0.49 2.06
N PHE A 165 -6.49 -1.00 1.93
CA PHE A 165 -6.11 -2.32 2.44
C PHE A 165 -4.90 -2.24 3.36
N ALA A 166 -4.96 -2.95 4.49
CA ALA A 166 -3.84 -3.13 5.39
C ALA A 166 -3.70 -4.60 5.77
N THR A 167 -2.49 -5.16 5.64
CA THR A 167 -2.14 -6.46 6.24
C THR A 167 -1.30 -6.24 7.49
N SER A 168 -1.51 -7.09 8.51
CA SER A 168 -0.68 -7.04 9.72
C SER A 168 -0.50 -8.43 10.30
N GLY A 169 0.75 -8.84 10.51
CA GLY A 169 1.09 -10.15 11.08
C GLY A 169 0.58 -11.33 10.25
N VAL A 170 0.42 -11.15 8.93
CA VAL A 170 0.04 -12.24 8.03
C VAL A 170 1.25 -13.10 7.65
N ASN A 171 1.00 -14.32 7.19
CA ASN A 171 2.02 -15.20 6.62
C ASN A 171 1.47 -15.92 5.39
N ASN A 172 2.22 -15.92 4.28
CA ASN A 172 1.83 -16.56 3.03
C ASN A 172 0.50 -16.01 2.48
N VAL A 173 0.54 -14.78 1.97
CA VAL A 173 -0.65 -14.10 1.43
C VAL A 173 -0.42 -13.71 -0.03
N HIS A 174 -1.39 -14.00 -0.88
CA HIS A 174 -1.39 -13.63 -2.30
C HIS A 174 -2.49 -12.62 -2.60
N ILE A 175 -2.10 -11.45 -3.10
CA ILE A 175 -2.96 -10.31 -3.38
C ILE A 175 -2.88 -9.99 -4.87
N PHE A 176 -3.96 -10.14 -5.64
CA PHE A 176 -3.85 -9.92 -7.08
C PHE A 176 -5.12 -9.47 -7.80
N ASN A 177 -4.93 -8.82 -8.95
CA ASN A 177 -6.03 -8.34 -9.82
C ASN A 177 -6.99 -7.36 -9.12
N ASN A 178 -6.52 -6.56 -8.16
CA ASN A 178 -7.37 -5.59 -7.47
C ASN A 178 -7.36 -4.23 -8.20
N THR A 179 -8.49 -3.53 -8.13
CA THR A 179 -8.69 -2.21 -8.72
C THR A 179 -9.12 -1.21 -7.64
N ILE A 180 -8.43 -0.08 -7.54
CA ILE A 180 -8.78 1.02 -6.64
C ILE A 180 -8.84 2.29 -7.47
N ILE A 181 -9.96 3.01 -7.44
CA ILE A 181 -10.15 4.25 -8.19
C ILE A 181 -10.61 5.37 -7.24
N ALA A 182 -9.66 6.20 -6.81
CA ALA A 182 -9.90 7.48 -6.16
C ALA A 182 -9.59 8.61 -7.15
N ARG A 183 -10.54 8.87 -8.06
CA ARG A 183 -10.43 9.95 -9.04
C ARG A 183 -11.47 11.00 -8.72
N SER A 184 -11.02 12.20 -8.35
CA SER A 184 -11.92 13.33 -8.10
C SER A 184 -12.60 13.77 -9.39
N SER A 185 -13.88 14.13 -9.30
CA SER A 185 -14.63 14.78 -10.37
C SER A 185 -14.51 16.32 -10.34
N THR A 186 -13.78 16.88 -9.38
CA THR A 186 -13.51 18.31 -9.22
C THR A 186 -11.99 18.56 -9.11
N SER A 187 -11.57 19.75 -8.66
CA SER A 187 -10.16 20.04 -8.36
C SER A 187 -9.70 19.55 -6.98
N SER A 188 -10.57 18.87 -6.20
CA SER A 188 -10.21 18.36 -4.87
C SER A 188 -9.29 17.14 -4.96
N PHE A 189 -8.42 16.98 -3.96
CA PHE A 189 -7.44 15.90 -3.93
C PHE A 189 -7.87 14.76 -2.98
N PRO A 190 -7.76 13.48 -3.40
CA PRO A 190 -8.17 12.34 -2.59
C PRO A 190 -7.11 11.94 -1.55
N PHE A 191 -6.91 12.79 -0.53
CA PHE A 191 -5.90 12.61 0.51
C PHE A 191 -5.94 11.24 1.18
N ASN A 192 -4.77 10.62 1.39
CA ASN A 192 -4.58 9.36 2.15
C ASN A 192 -5.45 8.20 1.68
N THR A 193 -5.65 8.10 0.38
CA THR A 193 -6.34 6.97 -0.26
C THR A 193 -5.37 5.84 -0.59
N ASP A 194 -4.47 5.50 0.34
CA ASP A 194 -3.42 4.49 0.17
C ASP A 194 -3.99 3.17 -0.36
N GLY A 195 -3.28 2.56 -1.31
CA GLY A 195 -3.64 1.28 -1.90
C GLY A 195 -3.48 0.13 -0.90
N PHE A 196 -2.26 -0.39 -0.78
CA PHE A 196 -1.92 -1.50 0.11
C PHE A 196 -0.85 -1.12 1.13
N SER A 197 -1.16 -1.27 2.42
CA SER A 197 -0.19 -1.25 3.50
C SER A 197 0.18 -2.69 3.89
N ALA A 198 1.40 -3.11 3.54
CA ALA A 198 1.92 -4.45 3.75
C ALA A 198 2.68 -4.56 5.07
N GLY A 199 2.10 -5.31 6.00
CA GLY A 199 2.75 -5.80 7.22
C GLY A 199 2.57 -7.31 7.38
N GLY A 200 3.64 -8.04 7.68
CA GLY A 200 3.65 -9.50 7.77
C GLY A 200 4.79 -10.14 7.00
N SER A 201 4.63 -11.41 6.61
CA SER A 201 5.67 -12.20 5.97
C SER A 201 5.17 -12.96 4.75
N ASN A 202 6.03 -13.13 3.75
CA ASN A 202 5.73 -13.90 2.53
C ASN A 202 4.45 -13.39 1.84
N ILE A 203 4.48 -12.13 1.41
CA ILE A 203 3.34 -11.48 0.76
C ILE A 203 3.68 -11.24 -0.71
N LEU A 204 2.88 -11.80 -1.61
CA LEU A 204 2.96 -11.53 -3.04
C LEU A 204 1.79 -10.64 -3.44
N LEU A 205 2.08 -9.45 -3.98
CA LEU A 205 1.13 -8.52 -4.57
C LEU A 205 1.41 -8.43 -6.08
N GLU A 206 0.44 -8.71 -6.93
CA GLU A 206 0.64 -8.60 -8.39
C GLU A 206 -0.59 -8.18 -9.18
N LYS A 207 -0.38 -7.54 -10.34
CA LYS A 207 -1.46 -7.19 -11.27
C LYS A 207 -2.52 -6.27 -10.67
N ASN A 208 -2.12 -5.36 -9.78
CA ASN A 208 -3.03 -4.39 -9.19
C ASN A 208 -3.06 -3.11 -10.03
N HIS A 209 -4.23 -2.49 -10.14
CA HIS A 209 -4.45 -1.23 -10.82
C HIS A 209 -4.97 -0.19 -9.84
N ILE A 210 -4.14 0.80 -9.52
CA ILE A 210 -4.41 1.75 -8.44
C ILE A 210 -4.31 3.16 -8.99
N VAL A 211 -5.43 3.88 -8.93
CA VAL A 211 -5.51 5.32 -9.13
C VAL A 211 -5.89 5.91 -7.78
N ASN A 212 -5.00 6.67 -7.16
CA ASN A 212 -5.25 7.20 -5.82
C ASN A 212 -4.52 8.53 -5.56
N GLY A 213 -4.57 9.02 -4.32
CA GLY A 213 -3.91 10.25 -3.87
C GLY A 213 -2.86 10.05 -2.79
N ASP A 214 -2.37 8.83 -2.57
CA ASP A 214 -1.30 8.55 -1.61
C ASP A 214 -0.55 7.27 -2.03
N ASP A 215 0.17 6.59 -1.13
CA ASP A 215 0.99 5.44 -1.45
C ASP A 215 0.22 4.34 -2.21
N CYS A 216 0.80 3.85 -3.32
CA CYS A 216 0.29 2.68 -4.04
C CYS A 216 0.56 1.40 -3.24
N LEU A 217 1.77 1.31 -2.71
CA LEU A 217 2.25 0.32 -1.75
C LEU A 217 2.97 1.03 -0.61
N THR A 218 2.71 0.60 0.61
CA THR A 218 3.50 0.96 1.80
C THR A 218 3.96 -0.30 2.50
N VAL A 219 5.27 -0.50 2.67
CA VAL A 219 5.82 -1.60 3.48
C VAL A 219 6.15 -1.10 4.88
N THR A 220 5.51 -1.71 5.87
CA THR A 220 5.57 -1.27 7.28
C THR A 220 6.59 -2.06 8.10
N SER A 221 6.96 -1.52 9.27
CA SER A 221 7.87 -2.20 10.21
C SER A 221 7.40 -3.60 10.58
N GLY A 222 8.33 -4.55 10.64
CA GLY A 222 8.10 -5.97 10.89
C GLY A 222 7.83 -6.78 9.63
N ALA A 223 7.79 -6.16 8.44
CA ALA A 223 7.55 -6.85 7.19
C ALA A 223 8.79 -7.59 6.65
N THR A 224 8.60 -8.79 6.12
CA THR A 224 9.67 -9.55 5.45
C THR A 224 9.19 -10.37 4.26
N ASN A 225 10.03 -10.57 3.24
CA ASN A 225 9.71 -11.32 2.03
C ASN A 225 8.44 -10.78 1.35
N ILE A 226 8.51 -9.52 0.93
CA ILE A 226 7.42 -8.84 0.22
C ILE A 226 7.77 -8.76 -1.25
N THR A 227 6.87 -9.20 -2.12
CA THR A 227 7.02 -9.06 -3.56
C THR A 227 5.86 -8.25 -4.12
N TRP A 228 6.16 -7.21 -4.89
CA TRP A 228 5.19 -6.42 -5.65
C TRP A 228 5.56 -6.46 -7.13
N ARG A 229 4.62 -6.81 -8.01
CA ARG A 229 4.95 -6.84 -9.44
C ARG A 229 3.81 -6.58 -10.40
N ASN A 230 4.16 -6.25 -11.65
CA ASN A 230 3.24 -6.20 -12.79
C ASN A 230 2.02 -5.32 -12.53
N SER A 231 2.21 -4.17 -11.89
CA SER A 231 1.12 -3.32 -11.40
C SER A 231 1.17 -1.92 -12.02
N TYR A 232 0.06 -1.19 -11.88
CA TYR A 232 -0.09 0.17 -12.37
C TYR A 232 -0.51 1.08 -11.20
N CYS A 233 0.19 2.20 -11.05
CA CYS A 233 -0.07 3.21 -10.02
C CYS A 233 -0.18 4.59 -10.68
N GLU A 234 -1.24 5.33 -10.36
CA GLU A 234 -1.47 6.68 -10.90
C GLU A 234 -1.92 7.67 -9.80
N GLY A 235 -1.40 8.90 -9.87
CA GLY A 235 -1.82 10.03 -9.02
C GLY A 235 -1.22 10.08 -7.61
N GLY A 236 -0.87 8.92 -7.05
CA GLY A 236 -0.47 8.78 -5.65
C GLY A 236 0.99 9.15 -5.29
N HIS A 237 1.48 8.60 -4.18
CA HIS A 237 2.80 8.90 -3.59
C HIS A 237 3.83 7.76 -3.70
N GLY A 238 3.60 6.84 -4.62
CA GLY A 238 4.62 5.88 -5.05
C GLY A 238 4.61 4.54 -4.33
N LEU A 239 5.72 3.82 -4.51
CA LEU A 239 5.99 2.52 -3.91
C LEU A 239 6.93 2.72 -2.72
N SER A 240 6.34 2.83 -1.54
CA SER A 240 6.99 3.29 -0.31
C SER A 240 7.44 2.17 0.62
N ILE A 241 8.65 2.29 1.15
CA ILE A 241 9.09 1.62 2.38
C ILE A 241 9.03 2.63 3.53
N GLY A 242 8.27 2.32 4.57
CA GLY A 242 8.08 3.18 5.74
C GLY A 242 6.78 4.00 5.74
N SER A 243 6.58 4.94 6.66
CA SER A 243 7.64 5.55 7.46
C SER A 243 8.16 4.66 8.60
N LEU A 244 9.48 4.52 8.68
CA LEU A 244 10.15 3.66 9.66
C LEU A 244 10.72 4.45 10.84
N GLY A 245 10.60 3.90 12.04
CA GLY A 245 11.29 4.39 13.23
C GLY A 245 10.63 5.58 13.94
N LYS A 246 9.30 5.74 13.82
CA LYS A 246 8.57 6.84 14.49
C LYS A 246 8.91 6.91 15.98
N GLY A 247 9.26 8.09 16.47
CA GLY A 247 9.57 8.31 17.89
C GLY A 247 10.81 7.54 18.38
N GLY A 248 11.76 7.21 17.50
CA GLY A 248 12.96 6.44 17.85
C GLY A 248 12.73 4.94 18.02
N ALA A 249 11.52 4.44 17.70
CA ALA A 249 11.22 3.02 17.74
C ALA A 249 12.14 2.24 16.79
N LYS A 250 12.59 1.05 17.20
CA LYS A 250 13.36 0.18 16.32
C LYS A 250 12.44 -0.40 15.24
N ALA A 251 12.68 -0.03 13.99
CA ALA A 251 11.99 -0.57 12.84
C ALA A 251 12.82 -1.63 12.12
N GLN A 252 12.16 -2.58 11.47
CA GLN A 252 12.84 -3.56 10.63
C GLN A 252 12.00 -3.87 9.39
N VAL A 253 12.64 -3.84 8.22
CA VAL A 253 12.09 -4.35 6.96
C VAL A 253 13.20 -5.14 6.28
N ASP A 254 12.91 -6.35 5.82
CA ASP A 254 13.92 -7.23 5.22
C ASP A 254 13.37 -7.97 4.00
N ASN A 255 14.13 -7.96 2.89
CA ASN A 255 13.81 -8.69 1.66
C ASN A 255 12.50 -8.22 1.01
N VAL A 256 12.59 -7.11 0.28
CA VAL A 256 11.48 -6.54 -0.48
C VAL A 256 11.88 -6.45 -1.95
N TYR A 257 11.06 -7.01 -2.83
CA TYR A 257 11.30 -7.04 -4.28
C TYR A 257 10.13 -6.44 -5.03
N ILE A 258 10.35 -5.28 -5.65
CA ILE A 258 9.34 -4.50 -6.36
C ILE A 258 9.76 -4.48 -7.83
N GLU A 259 8.97 -5.04 -8.74
CA GLU A 259 9.34 -5.14 -10.16
C GLU A 259 8.22 -4.75 -11.13
N ASN A 260 8.59 -4.40 -12.37
CA ASN A 260 7.69 -4.27 -13.52
C ASN A 260 6.44 -3.44 -13.19
N THR A 261 6.64 -2.21 -12.73
CA THR A 261 5.54 -1.33 -12.31
C THR A 261 5.55 -0.05 -13.13
N VAL A 262 4.36 0.39 -13.54
CA VAL A 262 4.13 1.65 -14.23
C VAL A 262 3.62 2.69 -13.24
N MET A 263 4.30 3.82 -13.15
CA MET A 263 4.01 4.94 -12.25
C MET A 263 3.63 6.16 -13.09
N VAL A 264 2.42 6.71 -12.93
CA VAL A 264 1.93 7.82 -13.76
C VAL A 264 1.41 8.97 -12.91
N ASN A 265 1.86 10.20 -13.16
CA ASN A 265 1.43 11.39 -12.42
C ASN A 265 1.51 11.20 -10.90
N SER A 266 2.43 10.36 -10.41
CA SER A 266 2.67 10.13 -8.99
C SER A 266 3.74 11.08 -8.49
N LEU A 267 3.67 11.45 -7.21
CA LEU A 267 4.70 12.31 -6.61
C LEU A 267 6.07 11.62 -6.59
N TYR A 268 6.07 10.31 -6.29
CA TYR A 268 7.26 9.46 -6.28
C TYR A 268 7.05 8.20 -7.13
N ALA A 269 8.11 7.61 -7.66
CA ALA A 269 8.05 6.25 -8.21
C ALA A 269 8.49 5.24 -7.13
N ALA A 270 9.75 5.29 -6.72
CA ALA A 270 10.29 4.55 -5.58
C ALA A 270 10.54 5.49 -4.41
N ARG A 271 10.08 5.10 -3.22
CA ARG A 271 10.26 5.90 -2.00
C ARG A 271 10.75 5.06 -0.82
N PHE A 272 11.76 5.57 -0.14
CA PHE A 272 12.07 5.16 1.24
C PHE A 272 11.92 6.37 2.15
N LYS A 273 11.25 6.19 3.28
CA LYS A 273 11.07 7.21 4.31
C LYS A 273 11.31 6.64 5.70
N SER A 274 12.25 7.20 6.45
CA SER A 274 12.36 6.99 7.90
C SER A 274 12.31 8.30 8.66
N TRP A 275 11.78 8.25 9.88
CA TRP A 275 11.61 9.43 10.72
C TRP A 275 12.95 10.05 11.11
N THR A 276 13.01 11.38 11.20
CA THR A 276 14.12 12.09 11.84
C THR A 276 14.31 11.55 13.26
N GLY A 277 15.52 11.07 13.55
CA GLY A 277 15.86 10.41 14.81
C GLY A 277 15.22 9.02 15.01
N GLY A 278 14.73 8.40 13.93
CA GLY A 278 14.25 7.03 13.94
C GLY A 278 15.37 6.01 14.05
N ASN A 279 15.04 4.75 14.34
CA ASN A 279 16.03 3.71 14.58
C ASN A 279 15.66 2.43 13.84
N GLY A 280 16.64 1.58 13.52
CA GLY A 280 16.41 0.27 12.94
C GLY A 280 17.18 0.01 11.65
N LEU A 281 16.68 -0.94 10.85
CA LEU A 281 17.31 -1.39 9.62
C LEU A 281 16.26 -1.76 8.57
N ALA A 282 16.36 -1.16 7.39
CA ALA A 282 15.75 -1.65 6.17
C ALA A 282 16.84 -2.30 5.32
N ARG A 283 16.67 -3.56 4.93
CA ARG A 283 17.72 -4.30 4.20
C ARG A 283 17.18 -5.11 3.04
N ASN A 284 18.01 -5.24 2.00
CA ASN A 284 17.77 -6.11 0.84
C ASN A 284 16.46 -5.69 0.15
N ILE A 285 16.47 -4.47 -0.37
CA ILE A 285 15.29 -3.87 -1.02
C ILE A 285 15.64 -3.54 -2.46
N THR A 286 14.88 -4.10 -3.38
CA THR A 286 15.08 -3.87 -4.82
C THR A 286 13.83 -3.25 -5.43
N TRP A 287 14.01 -2.17 -6.18
CA TRP A 287 13.07 -1.71 -7.20
C TRP A 287 13.68 -2.00 -8.58
N LYS A 288 12.96 -2.73 -9.42
CA LYS A 288 13.42 -3.14 -10.75
C LYS A 288 12.41 -2.86 -11.85
N ASN A 289 12.86 -2.43 -13.03
CA ASN A 289 12.02 -2.22 -14.21
C ASN A 289 10.82 -1.31 -13.91
N ILE A 290 11.09 -0.09 -13.43
CA ILE A 290 10.07 0.90 -13.10
C ILE A 290 9.94 1.89 -14.26
N THR A 291 8.77 1.89 -14.90
CA THR A 291 8.45 2.90 -15.92
C THR A 291 7.71 4.05 -15.24
N PHE A 292 8.18 5.28 -15.42
CA PHE A 292 7.54 6.44 -14.79
C PHE A 292 7.17 7.54 -15.80
N GLN A 293 6.01 8.17 -15.61
CA GLN A 293 5.53 9.26 -16.44
C GLN A 293 5.07 10.42 -15.59
N ASN A 294 5.60 11.61 -15.87
CA ASN A 294 5.30 12.85 -15.15
C ASN A 294 5.47 12.72 -13.62
N VAL A 295 6.57 12.10 -13.17
CA VAL A 295 6.86 11.92 -11.75
C VAL A 295 7.89 12.94 -11.30
N PRO A 296 7.58 13.85 -10.35
CA PRO A 296 8.53 14.87 -9.88
C PRO A 296 9.77 14.29 -9.21
N PHE A 297 9.63 13.21 -8.41
CA PHE A 297 10.71 12.62 -7.64
C PHE A 297 10.81 11.09 -7.88
N PRO A 298 11.42 10.63 -8.99
CA PRO A 298 11.38 9.21 -9.35
C PRO A 298 11.99 8.28 -8.29
N ILE A 299 13.19 8.57 -7.80
CA ILE A 299 13.83 7.82 -6.71
C ILE A 299 14.06 8.78 -5.55
N TYR A 300 13.32 8.58 -4.44
CA TYR A 300 13.42 9.44 -3.26
C TYR A 300 13.70 8.63 -2.01
N VAL A 301 14.84 8.87 -1.37
CA VAL A 301 15.26 8.19 -0.14
C VAL A 301 15.55 9.24 0.90
N THR A 302 14.72 9.29 1.95
CA THR A 302 14.91 10.21 3.07
C THR A 302 14.98 9.47 4.41
N GLN A 303 15.96 9.87 5.22
CA GLN A 303 16.03 9.53 6.64
C GLN A 303 15.57 10.67 7.55
N ASN A 304 15.10 11.76 6.94
CA ASN A 304 14.70 13.00 7.60
C ASN A 304 13.20 13.24 7.53
N TYR A 305 12.38 12.18 7.47
CA TYR A 305 10.94 12.31 7.41
C TYR A 305 10.38 12.87 8.73
N TRP A 306 9.46 13.82 8.65
CA TRP A 306 8.64 14.25 9.78
C TRP A 306 7.26 14.63 9.27
N ASP A 307 6.28 14.51 10.16
CA ASP A 307 4.94 14.98 9.89
C ASP A 307 4.88 16.49 10.11
N GLN A 308 4.72 17.21 9.02
CA GLN A 308 4.66 18.68 9.02
C GLN A 308 3.37 19.23 9.61
N GLY A 309 2.30 18.43 9.63
CA GLY A 309 1.08 18.76 10.37
C GLY A 309 1.29 18.70 11.89
N SER A 310 2.33 18.01 12.36
CA SER A 310 2.69 17.91 13.77
C SER A 310 3.61 19.05 14.27
N GLY A 311 3.92 20.04 13.42
CA GLY A 311 4.70 21.23 13.78
C GLY A 311 6.11 21.26 13.20
N SER A 312 7.00 22.00 13.85
CA SER A 312 8.39 22.15 13.39
C SER A 312 9.10 20.81 13.35
N ARG A 313 9.98 20.62 12.37
CA ARG A 313 10.84 19.43 12.28
C ARG A 313 11.56 19.23 13.62
N PRO A 314 11.53 18.02 14.21
CA PRO A 314 12.31 17.73 15.40
C PRO A 314 13.78 18.03 15.15
N ASN A 315 14.46 18.63 16.14
CA ASN A 315 15.92 18.73 16.10
C ASN A 315 16.48 17.30 16.04
N GLY A 316 17.29 16.98 15.03
CA GLY A 316 17.95 15.68 14.89
C GLY A 316 18.93 15.46 16.03
N THR A 317 18.47 14.94 17.16
CA THR A 317 19.26 14.76 18.39
C THR A 317 19.53 13.29 18.70
N SER A 318 19.09 12.36 17.85
CA SER A 318 19.33 10.95 18.05
C SER A 318 20.63 10.53 17.37
N VAL A 319 21.52 9.90 18.13
CA VAL A 319 22.68 9.13 17.62
C VAL A 319 22.25 7.90 16.81
N THR A 320 20.94 7.65 16.70
CA THR A 320 20.37 6.51 15.97
C THR A 320 19.50 7.04 14.83
N ASN A 321 19.82 6.56 13.63
CA ASN A 321 19.07 6.76 12.38
C ASN A 321 18.67 5.38 11.86
N THR A 322 17.60 5.28 11.07
CA THR A 322 17.25 3.98 10.45
C THR A 322 18.25 3.67 9.34
N HIS A 323 19.05 2.64 9.52
CA HIS A 323 20.04 2.23 8.53
C HIS A 323 19.36 1.64 7.29
N ILE A 324 19.96 1.88 6.12
CA ILE A 324 19.61 1.20 4.88
C ILE A 324 20.79 0.37 4.41
N GLN A 325 20.53 -0.88 4.03
CA GLN A 325 21.55 -1.80 3.58
C GLN A 325 21.09 -2.59 2.35
N ASP A 326 21.93 -2.76 1.34
CA ASP A 326 21.65 -3.60 0.17
C ASP A 326 20.39 -3.10 -0.58
N PHE A 327 20.39 -1.83 -0.96
CA PHE A 327 19.33 -1.23 -1.76
C PHE A 327 19.74 -1.24 -3.24
N LEU A 328 18.84 -1.68 -4.10
CA LEU A 328 19.05 -1.69 -5.55
C LEU A 328 17.91 -0.98 -6.27
N PHE A 329 18.26 0.01 -7.09
CA PHE A 329 17.36 0.65 -8.05
C PHE A 329 17.85 0.32 -9.45
N ASP A 330 17.14 -0.52 -10.19
CA ASP A 330 17.61 -1.08 -11.46
C ASP A 330 16.56 -0.93 -12.57
N GLY A 331 16.90 -0.27 -13.68
CA GLY A 331 15.99 -0.15 -14.83
C GLY A 331 14.84 0.82 -14.56
N PHE A 332 15.15 2.08 -14.25
CA PHE A 332 14.16 3.15 -14.17
C PHE A 332 14.15 3.91 -15.50
N SER A 333 12.99 4.01 -16.15
CA SER A 333 12.87 4.76 -17.40
C SER A 333 11.63 5.64 -17.43
N GLY A 334 11.78 6.91 -17.81
CA GLY A 334 10.62 7.79 -17.73
C GLY A 334 10.84 9.29 -17.89
N THR A 335 9.79 10.02 -17.49
CA THR A 335 9.73 11.50 -17.56
C THR A 335 9.58 12.13 -16.18
N ILE A 336 10.46 13.08 -15.87
CA ILE A 336 10.40 13.91 -14.68
C ILE A 336 9.51 15.10 -14.98
N GLN A 337 8.50 15.33 -14.13
CA GLN A 337 7.65 16.50 -14.25
C GLN A 337 8.34 17.73 -13.64
N ASP A 338 9.02 18.49 -14.50
CA ASP A 338 9.77 19.69 -14.13
C ASP A 338 9.17 20.98 -14.72
N THR A 339 7.93 20.92 -15.21
CA THR A 339 7.25 22.08 -15.80
C THR A 339 7.19 23.22 -14.76
N PRO A 340 7.69 24.44 -15.08
CA PRO A 340 7.66 25.56 -14.15
C PRO A 340 6.24 25.86 -13.66
N GLY A 341 6.07 25.99 -12.34
CA GLY A 341 4.78 26.23 -11.70
C GLY A 341 3.90 24.99 -11.55
N TYR A 342 4.37 23.80 -11.94
CA TYR A 342 3.67 22.56 -11.60
C TYR A 342 3.64 22.37 -10.08
N ILE A 343 2.43 22.08 -9.57
CA ILE A 343 2.18 21.76 -8.17
C ILE A 343 1.37 20.46 -8.18
N GLU A 344 1.85 19.45 -7.47
CA GLU A 344 1.14 18.18 -7.29
C GLU A 344 -0.03 18.40 -6.32
N GLY A 345 -1.14 17.69 -6.55
CA GLY A 345 -2.43 17.97 -5.92
C GLY A 345 -2.46 17.82 -4.39
N SER A 346 -1.51 17.10 -3.78
CA SER A 346 -1.41 16.97 -2.33
C SER A 346 -0.73 18.14 -1.62
N CYS A 347 -0.27 19.18 -2.35
CA CYS A 347 0.35 20.35 -1.75
C CYS A 347 -0.63 21.15 -0.87
N VAL A 348 -0.42 21.10 0.45
CA VAL A 348 -1.26 21.77 1.46
C VAL A 348 -0.51 22.79 2.34
N THR A 349 0.78 23.00 2.08
CA THR A 349 1.65 23.95 2.80
C THR A 349 2.38 24.86 1.81
N ASN A 350 2.97 25.95 2.29
CA ASN A 350 3.85 26.81 1.49
C ASN A 350 5.20 27.01 2.22
N PRO A 351 6.32 26.45 1.72
CA PRO A 351 6.42 25.58 0.54
C PRO A 351 5.65 24.25 0.71
N CYS A 352 5.36 23.55 -0.40
CA CYS A 352 4.64 22.27 -0.38
C CYS A 352 5.27 21.25 0.56
N TRP A 353 4.49 20.31 1.07
CA TRP A 353 4.98 19.43 2.14
C TRP A 353 6.10 18.49 1.67
N TYR A 354 6.12 18.19 0.37
CA TYR A 354 7.16 17.41 -0.26
C TYR A 354 8.35 18.25 -0.74
N ALA A 355 8.41 19.54 -0.39
CA ALA A 355 9.52 20.40 -0.81
C ALA A 355 10.85 19.91 -0.22
N VAL A 356 11.82 19.73 -1.09
CA VAL A 356 13.18 19.31 -0.76
C VAL A 356 14.08 20.54 -0.87
N THR A 357 14.76 20.89 0.21
CA THR A 357 15.70 22.01 0.23
C THR A 357 16.78 21.80 -0.83
N ASN A 358 17.06 22.81 -1.66
CA ASN A 358 18.03 22.80 -2.77
C ASN A 358 17.66 21.96 -4.01
N ALA A 359 16.56 21.20 -4.00
CA ALA A 359 16.11 20.51 -5.20
C ALA A 359 15.73 21.51 -6.30
N THR A 360 16.09 21.16 -7.55
CA THR A 360 15.80 21.98 -8.73
C THR A 360 14.55 21.55 -9.48
N GLY A 361 13.90 20.46 -9.04
CA GLY A 361 12.71 19.86 -9.65
C GLY A 361 13.03 18.98 -10.87
N ARG A 362 14.30 18.58 -11.03
CA ARG A 362 14.80 17.80 -12.18
C ARG A 362 15.54 16.54 -11.74
N GLU A 363 15.55 16.27 -10.45
CA GLU A 363 16.30 15.20 -9.85
C GLU A 363 15.64 13.86 -10.16
N VAL A 364 16.39 12.93 -10.78
CA VAL A 364 15.94 11.54 -10.92
C VAL A 364 16.15 10.76 -9.62
N ILE A 365 17.17 11.14 -8.85
CA ILE A 365 17.58 10.54 -7.59
C ILE A 365 17.78 11.66 -6.56
N ASP A 366 17.07 11.54 -5.45
CA ASP A 366 17.24 12.36 -4.25
C ASP A 366 17.58 11.48 -3.06
N PHE A 367 18.84 11.56 -2.63
CA PHE A 367 19.35 10.87 -1.45
C PHE A 367 19.57 11.85 -0.30
N ASP A 368 18.58 11.92 0.58
CA ASP A 368 18.57 12.69 1.82
C ASP A 368 18.92 11.77 3.00
N LEU A 369 20.22 11.53 3.12
CA LEU A 369 20.80 10.50 3.99
C LEU A 369 21.68 11.10 5.08
N TYR A 370 21.87 10.34 6.16
CA TYR A 370 22.81 10.66 7.23
C TYR A 370 24.14 9.91 7.07
N PRO A 371 25.28 10.50 7.45
CA PRO A 371 26.58 9.81 7.44
C PRO A 371 26.58 8.48 8.18
N GLY A 372 27.18 7.45 7.58
CA GLY A 372 27.36 6.13 8.20
C GLY A 372 26.09 5.26 8.27
N THR A 373 25.02 5.64 7.57
CA THR A 373 23.73 4.94 7.65
C THR A 373 23.33 4.18 6.38
N ALA A 374 24.00 4.45 5.26
CA ALA A 374 23.71 3.84 3.98
C ALA A 374 24.85 2.94 3.50
N THR A 375 24.56 1.65 3.34
CA THR A 375 25.54 0.64 2.92
C THR A 375 25.04 -0.14 1.71
N ASN A 376 25.89 -0.28 0.70
CA ASN A 376 25.56 -1.00 -0.53
C ASN A 376 24.25 -0.51 -1.17
N VAL A 377 24.16 0.81 -1.39
CA VAL A 377 23.07 1.43 -2.14
C VAL A 377 23.54 1.62 -3.57
N LEU A 378 22.83 1.03 -4.53
CA LEU A 378 23.26 0.96 -5.92
C LEU A 378 22.12 1.34 -6.87
N THR A 379 22.45 2.13 -7.89
CA THR A 379 21.54 2.52 -8.97
C THR A 379 22.11 2.05 -10.30
N LYS A 380 21.26 1.51 -11.18
CA LYS A 380 21.64 0.92 -12.46
C LYS A 380 20.62 1.19 -13.53
N SER A 381 21.08 1.35 -14.77
CA SER A 381 20.22 1.42 -15.95
C SER A 381 19.12 2.49 -15.83
N ILE A 382 19.51 3.70 -15.41
CA ILE A 382 18.61 4.84 -15.25
C ILE A 382 18.52 5.62 -16.56
N SER A 383 17.32 5.73 -17.12
CA SER A 383 17.03 6.43 -18.38
C SER A 383 15.89 7.43 -18.19
N ALA A 384 16.22 8.61 -17.70
CA ALA A 384 15.27 9.68 -17.43
C ALA A 384 15.41 10.85 -18.41
N LYS A 385 14.31 11.55 -18.66
CA LYS A 385 14.29 12.87 -19.28
C LYS A 385 13.36 13.78 -18.51
N THR A 386 13.58 15.08 -18.55
CA THR A 386 12.58 16.03 -18.01
C THR A 386 11.56 16.40 -19.07
N VAL A 387 10.35 16.78 -18.66
CA VAL A 387 9.29 17.23 -19.57
C VAL A 387 9.73 18.46 -20.36
N THR A 388 10.47 19.38 -19.73
CA THR A 388 10.97 20.58 -20.40
C THR A 388 12.21 20.36 -21.27
N GLY A 389 12.79 19.16 -21.25
CA GLY A 389 14.02 18.83 -21.97
C GLY A 389 15.30 19.38 -21.32
N ARG A 390 15.21 19.89 -20.08
CA ARG A 390 16.39 20.31 -19.31
C ARG A 390 17.22 19.08 -18.89
N PRO A 391 18.52 19.26 -18.61
CA PRO A 391 19.35 18.16 -18.11
C PRO A 391 18.78 17.59 -16.82
N VAL A 392 18.75 16.25 -16.73
CA VAL A 392 18.38 15.52 -15.51
C VAL A 392 19.43 15.75 -14.43
N ALA A 393 18.98 15.87 -13.19
CA ALA A 393 19.82 16.12 -12.03
C ALA A 393 19.80 14.96 -11.03
N VAL A 394 20.65 15.06 -10.00
CA VAL A 394 20.63 14.27 -8.77
C VAL A 394 20.93 15.16 -7.58
N MET A 395 20.45 14.75 -6.40
CA MET A 395 20.92 15.23 -5.11
C MET A 395 21.56 14.08 -4.34
N CYS A 396 22.81 14.26 -3.94
CA CYS A 396 23.59 13.21 -3.30
C CYS A 396 24.79 13.80 -2.57
N ASP A 397 24.91 13.50 -1.28
CA ASP A 397 26.10 13.80 -0.48
C ASP A 397 27.00 12.54 -0.42
N PRO A 398 28.21 12.58 -1.04
CA PRO A 398 29.11 11.42 -1.09
C PRO A 398 29.63 11.00 0.29
N SER A 399 29.52 11.84 1.33
CA SER A 399 29.89 11.48 2.70
C SER A 399 28.87 10.56 3.39
N THR A 400 27.68 10.40 2.80
CA THR A 400 26.56 9.67 3.40
C THR A 400 26.43 8.23 2.92
N ILE A 401 27.09 7.88 1.82
CA ILE A 401 27.04 6.56 1.18
C ILE A 401 28.43 5.94 1.20
N THR A 402 28.50 4.65 1.58
CA THR A 402 29.78 3.96 1.80
C THR A 402 30.40 3.35 0.53
N ASN A 403 29.62 3.20 -0.54
CA ASN A 403 30.02 2.60 -1.81
C ASN A 403 29.76 3.56 -2.98
N ASP A 404 30.33 3.23 -4.14
CA ASP A 404 29.94 3.83 -5.41
C ASP A 404 28.46 3.49 -5.71
N PRO A 405 27.57 4.49 -5.83
CA PRO A 405 26.15 4.25 -6.06
C PRO A 405 25.78 4.04 -7.54
N GLY A 406 26.75 3.97 -8.46
CA GLY A 406 26.51 3.80 -9.91
C GLY A 406 26.36 5.13 -10.66
N PHE A 407 26.66 6.24 -10.01
CA PHE A 407 26.69 7.56 -10.61
C PHE A 407 27.60 8.49 -9.82
N LYS A 408 27.95 9.63 -10.43
CA LYS A 408 28.62 10.72 -9.73
C LYS A 408 27.72 11.30 -8.63
N CYS A 409 27.89 10.83 -7.40
CA CYS A 409 27.20 11.32 -6.21
C CYS A 409 27.68 12.72 -5.81
N LEU A 410 27.05 13.72 -6.42
CA LEU A 410 27.21 15.13 -6.10
C LEU A 410 25.99 15.87 -6.65
N ASP A 411 25.44 16.82 -5.90
CA ASP A 411 24.36 17.68 -6.38
C ASP A 411 24.70 18.28 -7.76
N GLY A 412 23.80 18.07 -8.73
CA GLY A 412 24.01 18.55 -10.09
C GLY A 412 23.52 17.60 -11.16
N THR A 413 24.18 17.60 -12.33
CA THR A 413 23.73 16.80 -13.49
C THR A 413 23.95 15.32 -13.25
N PHE A 414 22.92 14.50 -13.50
CA PHE A 414 23.03 13.04 -13.43
C PHE A 414 24.06 12.53 -14.44
N THR A 415 25.08 11.83 -13.95
CA THR A 415 26.13 11.23 -14.77
C THR A 415 26.38 9.81 -14.28
N PRO A 416 25.88 8.77 -14.98
CA PRO A 416 26.17 7.39 -14.60
C PRO A 416 27.66 7.07 -14.79
N ASP A 417 28.20 6.20 -13.95
CA ASP A 417 29.55 5.64 -14.10
C ASP A 417 29.49 4.20 -14.61
N GLN A 418 30.63 3.49 -14.58
CA GLN A 418 30.72 2.12 -15.06
C GLN A 418 29.85 1.13 -14.25
N ALA A 419 29.60 1.39 -12.96
CA ALA A 419 28.80 0.51 -12.12
C ALA A 419 27.29 0.70 -12.35
N GLY A 420 26.87 1.89 -12.80
CA GLY A 420 25.46 2.20 -13.11
C GLY A 420 25.07 2.19 -14.59
N ALA A 421 26.03 2.03 -15.50
CA ALA A 421 25.83 1.96 -16.96
C ALA A 421 24.83 0.89 -17.41
#